data_AF-A0A7S2WAP9-F1
#
_entry.id   AF-A0A7S2WAP9-F1
#
_cell.length_a   1.000
_cell.length_b   1.000
_cell.length_c   1.000
_cell.angle_alpha   90.00
_cell.angle_beta   90.00
_cell.angle_gamma   90.00
#
_symmetry.space_group_name_H-M   'P 1'
#
loop_
_entity.id
_entity.type
_entity.pdbx_description
1 polymer ?
#
loop_
_entity_poly.entity_id
_entity_poly.type
_entity_poly.pdbx_seq_one_letter_code
_entity_poly.pdbx_strand_id
1 'polypeptide(L)'
;KLAVKVQHYGLRETSKGDLLALEYVVRLVDNIFQDFSWGWILEEIAPNLPKELDFCHEGKNSEIAAQHIQEAKLDCVIPKVFWDLTTPRVLCMKFEEGFRS
;
A
#
# COMPACT_ATOMS: atom_id res chain seq x y z
N LYS A 1 -15.74 6.99 15.46
CA LYS A 1 -15.93 5.94 14.43
C LYS A 1 -14.55 5.34 14.11
N LEU A 2 -14.48 4.10 13.65
CA LEU A 2 -13.24 3.44 13.22
C LEU A 2 -13.31 3.13 11.72
N ALA A 3 -12.17 3.24 11.04
CA ALA A 3 -11.97 2.64 9.73
C ALA A 3 -11.18 1.35 9.90
N VAL A 4 -11.66 0.27 9.31
CA VAL A 4 -11.06 -1.07 9.41
C VAL A 4 -10.75 -1.57 8.02
N LYS A 5 -9.46 -1.62 7.66
CA LYS A 5 -8.97 -2.20 6.41
C LYS A 5 -8.67 -3.67 6.64
N VAL A 6 -9.30 -4.56 5.88
CA VAL A 6 -9.16 -6.02 6.02
C VAL A 6 -8.57 -6.59 4.74
N GLN A 7 -7.51 -7.38 4.88
CA GLN A 7 -6.88 -8.06 3.74
C GLN A 7 -7.74 -9.24 3.26
N HIS A 8 -7.92 -9.37 1.95
CA HIS A 8 -8.60 -10.52 1.36
C HIS A 8 -7.85 -11.83 1.66
N TYR A 9 -8.61 -12.90 1.91
CA TYR A 9 -8.04 -14.22 2.12
C TYR A 9 -7.23 -14.68 0.90
N GLY A 10 -6.05 -15.26 1.12
CA GLY A 10 -5.19 -15.78 0.06
C GLY A 10 -4.31 -14.74 -0.63
N LEU A 11 -4.56 -13.43 -0.45
CA LEU A 11 -3.86 -12.37 -1.18
C LEU A 11 -2.34 -12.39 -0.94
N ARG A 12 -1.92 -12.67 0.29
CA ARG A 12 -0.49 -12.73 0.63
C ARG A 12 0.18 -13.94 -0.01
N GLU A 13 -0.53 -15.06 -0.04
CA GLU A 13 -0.08 -16.33 -0.59
C GLU A 13 0.02 -16.28 -2.12
N THR A 14 -0.92 -15.60 -2.80
CA THR A 14 -0.94 -15.47 -4.27
C THR A 14 -0.02 -14.37 -4.80
N SER A 15 0.35 -13.39 -3.97
CA SER A 15 1.11 -12.21 -4.39
C SER A 15 2.41 -12.50 -5.15
N LYS A 16 3.10 -13.61 -4.82
CA LYS A 16 4.29 -14.05 -5.57
C LYS A 16 3.96 -14.45 -7.00
N GLY A 17 2.84 -15.15 -7.20
CA GLY A 17 2.37 -15.51 -8.53
C GLY A 17 1.94 -14.28 -9.32
N ASP A 18 1.32 -13.31 -8.66
CA ASP A 18 0.91 -12.05 -9.28
C ASP A 18 2.12 -11.25 -9.78
N LEU A 19 3.22 -11.20 -9.00
CA LEU A 19 4.47 -10.56 -9.44
C LEU A 19 5.09 -11.26 -10.67
N LEU A 20 5.08 -12.60 -10.70
CA LEU A 20 5.58 -13.35 -11.86
C LEU A 20 4.72 -13.13 -13.10
N ALA A 21 3.39 -13.10 -12.93
CA ALA A 21 2.47 -12.81 -14.02
C ALA A 21 2.67 -11.39 -14.54
N LEU A 22 2.82 -10.41 -13.65
CA LEU A 22 3.12 -9.03 -14.00
C LEU A 22 4.44 -8.92 -14.76
N GLU A 23 5.49 -9.61 -14.29
CA GLU A 23 6.79 -9.63 -14.97
C GLU A 23 6.68 -10.17 -16.40
N TYR A 24 5.92 -11.25 -16.57
CA TYR A 24 5.68 -11.82 -17.89
C TYR A 24 4.94 -10.85 -18.81
N VAL A 25 3.88 -10.21 -18.33
CA VAL A 25 3.10 -9.23 -19.10
C VAL A 25 3.96 -8.04 -19.51
N VAL A 26 4.74 -7.48 -18.58
CA VAL A 26 5.64 -6.34 -18.86
C VAL A 26 6.64 -6.70 -19.95
N ARG A 27 7.28 -7.88 -19.86
CA ARG A 27 8.21 -8.36 -20.90
C ARG A 27 7.52 -8.55 -22.25
N LEU A 28 6.28 -9.04 -22.27
CA LEU A 28 5.53 -9.22 -23.51
C LEU A 28 5.18 -7.87 -24.15
N VAL A 29 4.72 -6.90 -23.35
CA VAL A 29 4.37 -5.55 -23.82
C VAL A 29 5.60 -4.82 -24.33
N ASP A 30 6.74 -4.86 -23.62
CA ASP A 30 8.00 -4.22 -24.05
C ASP A 30 8.51 -4.81 -25.38
N ASN A 31 8.26 -6.10 -25.64
CA ASN A 31 8.60 -6.72 -26.93
C ASN A 31 7.67 -6.26 -28.08
N ILE A 32 6.40 -5.97 -27.79
CA ILE A 32 5.40 -5.56 -28.81
C ILE A 32 5.48 -4.05 -29.08
N PHE A 33 5.69 -3.25 -28.05
CA PHE A 33 5.70 -1.78 -28.09
C PHE A 33 7.08 -1.27 -27.70
N GLN A 34 8.01 -1.25 -28.67
CA GLN A 34 9.41 -0.87 -28.43
C GLN A 34 9.60 0.62 -28.06
N ASP A 35 8.59 1.46 -28.31
CA ASP A 35 8.63 2.90 -28.03
C ASP A 35 8.36 3.25 -26.55
N PHE A 36 7.99 2.27 -25.72
CA PHE A 36 7.69 2.50 -24.30
C PHE A 36 8.13 1.31 -23.44
N SER A 37 8.95 1.56 -22.42
CA SER A 37 9.36 0.52 -21.46
C SER A 37 8.52 0.58 -20.20
N TRP A 38 7.94 -0.56 -19.82
CA TRP A 38 7.18 -0.75 -18.60
C TRP A 38 8.01 -1.34 -17.46
N GLY A 39 9.31 -1.56 -17.64
CA GLY A 39 10.20 -2.14 -16.61
C GLY A 39 10.14 -1.40 -15.26
N TRP A 40 9.99 -0.07 -15.28
CA TRP A 40 9.85 0.76 -14.07
C TRP A 40 8.66 0.34 -13.18
N ILE A 41 7.59 -0.23 -13.75
CA ILE A 41 6.43 -0.66 -12.96
C ILE A 41 6.78 -1.86 -12.08
N LEU A 42 7.67 -2.75 -12.56
CA LEU A 42 8.15 -3.88 -11.79
C LEU A 42 9.12 -3.42 -10.71
N GLU A 43 9.99 -2.46 -11.02
CA GLU A 43 10.92 -1.87 -10.06
C GLU A 43 10.18 -1.22 -8.89
N GLU A 44 9.01 -0.63 -9.14
CA GLU A 44 8.15 -0.06 -8.10
C GLU A 44 7.34 -1.13 -7.35
N ILE A 45 6.64 -2.02 -8.07
CA ILE A 45 5.67 -2.94 -7.44
C ILE A 45 6.36 -4.10 -6.70
N ALA A 46 7.39 -4.72 -7.28
CA ALA A 46 8.02 -5.91 -6.71
C ALA A 46 8.55 -5.73 -5.28
N PRO A 47 9.25 -4.63 -4.92
CA PRO A 47 9.71 -4.42 -3.56
C PRO A 47 8.62 -3.91 -2.60
N ASN A 48 7.54 -3.29 -3.12
CA ASN A 48 6.53 -2.63 -2.29
C ASN A 48 5.33 -3.54 -1.97
N LEU A 49 4.90 -4.38 -2.92
CA LEU A 49 3.76 -5.28 -2.71
C LEU A 49 3.92 -6.18 -1.45
N PRO A 50 5.08 -6.81 -1.18
CA PRO A 50 5.25 -7.59 0.04
C PRO A 50 5.14 -6.77 1.33
N LYS A 51 5.53 -5.49 1.30
CA LYS A 51 5.44 -4.58 2.44
C LYS A 51 4.00 -4.15 2.69
N GLU A 52 3.24 -3.88 1.63
CA GLU A 52 1.82 -3.54 1.72
C GLU A 52 0.95 -4.69 2.24
N LEU A 53 1.41 -5.93 2.05
CA LEU A 53 0.73 -7.12 2.59
C LEU A 53 0.93 -7.33 4.09
N ASP A 54 1.75 -6.49 4.73
CA ASP A 54 1.87 -6.39 6.18
C ASP A 54 1.33 -5.04 6.65
N PHE A 55 0.07 -5.02 7.06
CA PHE A 55 -0.59 -3.81 7.55
C PHE A 55 0.02 -3.24 8.84
N CYS A 56 0.82 -4.01 9.59
CA CYS A 56 1.60 -3.43 10.69
C CYS A 56 2.71 -2.50 10.17
N HIS A 57 3.27 -2.78 8.99
CA HIS A 57 4.22 -1.89 8.33
C HIS A 57 3.52 -0.62 7.84
N GLU A 58 2.36 -0.75 7.19
CA GLU A 58 1.53 0.39 6.79
C GLU A 58 1.20 1.31 7.98
N GLY A 59 0.79 0.72 9.12
CA GLY A 59 0.53 1.48 10.34
C GLY A 59 1.73 2.28 10.83
N LYS A 60 2.94 1.69 10.86
CA LYS A 60 4.16 2.38 11.30
C LYS A 60 4.53 3.51 10.34
N ASN A 61 4.41 3.26 9.04
CA ASN A 61 4.67 4.27 8.02
C ASN A 61 3.67 5.44 8.13
N SER A 62 2.42 5.19 8.51
CA SER A 62 1.45 6.25 8.76
C SER A 62 1.82 7.14 9.95
N GLU A 63 2.38 6.57 11.02
CA GLU A 63 2.85 7.36 12.18
C GLU A 63 4.05 8.24 11.82
N ILE A 64 4.98 7.72 11.02
CA ILE A 64 6.11 8.48 10.48
C ILE A 64 5.60 9.60 9.56
N ALA A 65 4.64 9.31 8.68
CA ALA A 65 4.03 10.31 7.82
C ALA A 65 3.34 11.40 8.64
N ALA A 66 2.68 11.07 9.76
CA ALA A 66 2.07 12.05 10.65
C ALA A 66 3.11 13.02 11.23
N GLN A 67 4.30 12.53 11.61
CA GLN A 67 5.40 13.37 12.07
C GLN A 67 5.89 14.30 10.97
N HIS A 68 6.14 13.78 9.76
CA HIS A 68 6.60 14.62 8.63
C HIS A 68 5.58 15.69 8.24
N ILE A 69 4.28 15.37 8.22
CA ILE A 69 3.21 16.32 7.95
C ILE A 69 3.19 17.44 9.00
N GLN A 70 3.36 17.08 10.27
CA GLN A 70 3.43 18.05 11.37
C GLN A 70 4.66 18.96 11.24
N GLU A 71 5.82 18.40 10.95
CA GLU A 71 7.08 19.15 10.74
C GLU A 71 6.98 20.10 9.54
N ALA A 72 6.36 19.64 8.45
CA ALA A 72 6.12 20.42 7.25
C ALA A 72 4.98 21.45 7.40
N LYS A 73 4.25 21.44 8.53
CA LYS A 73 3.10 22.32 8.82
C LYS A 73 2.02 22.27 7.74
N LEU A 74 1.79 21.09 7.16
CA LEU A 74 0.77 20.89 6.14
C LEU A 74 -0.60 20.71 6.81
N ASP A 75 -1.64 21.29 6.19
CA ASP A 75 -3.03 21.13 6.63
C ASP A 75 -3.56 19.77 6.16
N CYS A 76 -3.12 18.72 6.85
CA CYS A 76 -3.45 17.33 6.55
C CYS A 76 -3.54 16.55 7.86
N VAL A 77 -4.54 15.66 7.96
CA VAL A 77 -4.74 14.79 9.11
C VAL A 77 -4.36 13.38 8.72
N ILE A 78 -3.42 12.78 9.47
CA ILE A 78 -3.14 11.35 9.42
C ILE A 78 -3.90 10.66 10.56
N PRO A 79 -4.82 9.71 10.26
CA PRO A 79 -5.61 9.08 11.31
C PRO A 79 -4.77 8.24 12.28
N LYS A 80 -5.11 8.31 13.58
CA LYS A 80 -4.45 7.52 14.62
C LYS A 80 -4.66 6.01 14.40
N VAL A 81 -3.59 5.23 14.47
CA VAL A 81 -3.63 3.76 14.47
C VAL A 81 -4.00 3.22 15.85
N PHE A 82 -4.84 2.17 15.90
CA PHE A 82 -5.17 1.43 17.12
C PHE A 82 -4.42 0.09 17.11
N TRP A 83 -3.23 0.06 17.71
CA TRP A 83 -2.33 -1.09 17.68
C TRP A 83 -2.90 -2.35 18.33
N ASP A 84 -3.68 -2.22 19.40
CA ASP A 84 -4.35 -3.36 20.06
C ASP A 84 -5.39 -4.06 19.15
N LEU A 85 -5.82 -3.39 18.08
CA LEU A 85 -6.79 -3.88 17.10
C LEU A 85 -6.15 -4.10 15.72
N THR A 86 -4.83 -3.95 15.61
CA THR A 86 -4.09 -4.03 14.34
C THR A 86 -3.26 -5.31 14.31
N THR A 87 -3.30 -5.99 13.18
CA THR A 87 -2.56 -7.22 12.89
C THR A 87 -1.98 -7.12 11.48
N PRO A 88 -1.11 -8.04 11.04
CA PRO A 88 -0.60 -8.02 9.67
C PRO A 88 -1.68 -8.06 8.58
N ARG A 89 -2.92 -8.50 8.89
CA ARG A 89 -4.04 -8.59 7.92
C ARG A 89 -5.18 -7.61 8.20
N VAL A 90 -5.12 -6.84 9.29
CA VAL A 90 -6.18 -5.89 9.70
C VAL A 90 -5.53 -4.60 10.19
N LEU A 91 -5.84 -3.48 9.55
CA LEU A 91 -5.44 -2.14 10.01
C LEU A 91 -6.65 -1.42 10.58
N CYS A 92 -6.59 -1.06 11.86
CA CYS A 92 -7.65 -0.31 12.52
C CYS A 92 -7.16 1.12 12.82
N MET A 93 -7.89 2.12 12.32
CA MET A 93 -7.54 3.53 12.48
C MET A 93 -8.75 4.39 12.87
N LYS A 94 -8.50 5.59 13.39
CA LYS A 94 -9.56 6.59 13.63
C LYS A 94 -10.24 6.89 12.30
N PHE A 95 -11.56 6.92 12.30
CA PHE A 95 -12.29 7.39 11.12
C PHE A 95 -12.34 8.92 11.16
N GLU A 96 -11.72 9.56 10.17
CA GLU A 96 -11.84 11.00 9.94
C GLU A 96 -12.94 11.24 8.90
N GLU A 97 -13.84 12.17 9.19
CA GLU A 97 -14.91 12.53 8.27
C GLU A 97 -14.38 13.52 7.23
N GLY A 98 -14.36 13.11 5.96
CA GLY A 98 -14.09 14.01 4.84
C GLY A 98 -15.39 14.60 4.30
N PHE A 99 -15.31 15.83 3.76
CA PHE A 99 -16.37 16.37 2.94
C PHE A 99 -16.22 15.84 1.51
N ARG A 100 -17.29 15.24 0.96
CA ARG A 100 -17.35 14.83 -0.44
C ARG A 100 -18.40 15.72 -1.10
N SER A 101 -17.95 16.73 -1.86
CA SER A 101 -18.79 17.61 -2.67
C SER A 101 -19.40 16.87 -3.85
#